data_AF-A0A1F4JU69-F1
#
_entry.id   AF-A0A1F4JU69-F1
#
_cell.length_a   1.000
_cell.length_b   1.000
_cell.length_c   1.000
_cell.angle_alpha   90.00
_cell.angle_beta   90.00
_cell.angle_gamma   90.00
#
_symmetry.space_group_name_H-M   'P 1'
#
loop_
_entity.id
_entity.type
_entity.pdbx_description
1 polymer ?
#
loop_
_entity_poly.entity_id
_entity_poly.type
_entity_poly.pdbx_seq_one_letter_code
_entity_poly.pdbx_strand_id
1 'polypeptide(L)'
;MGKMYIVDEADHEVMYQAEQASYTPEVREIWSREYFIQQRSNLPSIGMAIDGVCIGGAYMDDGFIHISMLPEYHGKWSLVYAEVLAWAFSHADPIYASILENNKTCLRFSERSGWEMVGRYDEVVYYRSTRCLFERLVARRERLARAVANGAVRPHEAGSAEQNDTESNTTEPISG
;
A
#
# COMPACT_ATOMS: atom_id res chain seq x y z
N MET A 1 -9.94 -17.99 -8.51
CA MET A 1 -9.65 -16.55 -8.39
C MET A 1 -8.44 -16.28 -9.28
N GLY A 2 -8.51 -15.28 -10.16
CA GLY A 2 -7.43 -14.95 -11.09
C GLY A 2 -6.11 -14.64 -10.37
N LYS A 3 -4.98 -14.88 -11.03
CA LYS A 3 -3.67 -14.57 -10.46
C LYS A 3 -3.39 -13.08 -10.64
N MET A 4 -3.15 -12.39 -9.53
CA MET A 4 -2.72 -10.99 -9.55
C MET A 4 -1.20 -10.89 -9.67
N TYR A 5 -0.71 -9.90 -10.42
CA TYR A 5 0.72 -9.64 -10.62
C TYR A 5 0.96 -8.16 -10.94
N ILE A 6 2.22 -7.72 -10.77
CA ILE A 6 2.68 -6.40 -11.22
C ILE A 6 3.14 -6.48 -12.68
N VAL A 7 2.98 -5.40 -13.43
CA VAL A 7 3.50 -5.23 -14.80
C VAL A 7 4.38 -4.00 -14.87
N ASP A 8 5.25 -3.97 -15.88
CA ASP A 8 6.06 -2.79 -16.19
C ASP A 8 5.13 -1.64 -16.58
N GLU A 9 5.41 -0.45 -16.03
CA GLU A 9 4.68 0.81 -16.24
C GLU A 9 3.19 0.77 -15.86
N ALA A 10 2.71 1.83 -15.21
CA ALA A 10 1.30 1.96 -14.92
C ALA A 10 0.52 2.38 -16.17
N ASP A 11 -0.66 1.80 -16.37
CA ASP A 11 -1.63 2.38 -17.29
C ASP A 11 -2.24 3.64 -16.66
N HIS A 12 -1.76 4.82 -17.07
CA HIS A 12 -2.20 6.09 -16.53
C HIS A 12 -3.69 6.38 -16.76
N GLU A 13 -4.31 5.75 -17.77
CA GLU A 13 -5.76 5.84 -17.96
C GLU A 13 -6.50 5.12 -16.83
N VAL A 14 -6.09 3.89 -16.53
CA VAL A 14 -6.67 3.10 -15.45
C VAL A 14 -6.42 3.76 -14.09
N MET A 15 -5.24 4.34 -13.88
CA MET A 15 -4.91 5.10 -12.68
C MET A 15 -5.82 6.33 -12.52
N TYR A 16 -6.01 7.11 -13.59
CA TYR A 16 -6.94 8.23 -13.58
C TYR A 16 -8.37 7.78 -13.25
N GLN A 17 -8.82 6.69 -13.86
CA GLN A 17 -10.15 6.13 -13.60
C GLN A 17 -10.32 5.64 -12.15
N ALA A 18 -9.27 5.09 -11.55
CA ALA A 18 -9.26 4.70 -10.16
C ALA A 18 -9.31 5.89 -9.20
N GLU A 19 -8.57 6.96 -9.49
CA GLU A 19 -8.51 8.15 -8.64
C GLU A 19 -9.76 9.04 -8.75
N GLN A 20 -10.30 9.24 -9.95
CA GLN A 20 -11.44 10.16 -10.18
C GLN A 20 -12.69 9.80 -9.38
N ALA A 21 -12.84 8.52 -9.02
CA ALA A 21 -13.93 8.04 -8.16
C ALA A 21 -13.92 8.71 -6.78
N SER A 22 -12.74 9.16 -6.33
CA SER A 22 -12.52 9.81 -5.03
C SER A 22 -12.46 11.33 -5.11
N TYR A 23 -12.40 11.91 -6.32
CA TYR A 23 -12.34 13.36 -6.51
C TYR A 23 -13.72 14.01 -6.31
N THR A 24 -13.74 15.15 -5.62
CA THR A 24 -14.91 16.03 -5.57
C THR A 24 -15.14 16.66 -6.95
N PRO A 25 -16.34 17.21 -7.25
CA PRO A 25 -16.58 17.92 -8.50
C PRO A 25 -15.54 19.01 -8.79
N GLU A 26 -15.16 19.79 -7.79
CA GLU A 26 -14.17 20.87 -7.89
C GLU A 26 -12.77 20.32 -8.24
N VAL A 27 -12.38 19.19 -7.63
CA VAL A 27 -11.11 18.53 -7.94
C VAL A 27 -11.12 18.00 -9.38
N ARG A 28 -12.24 17.45 -9.87
CA ARG A 28 -12.35 16.94 -11.25
C ARG A 28 -12.25 18.03 -12.31
N GLU A 29 -12.66 19.26 -12.01
CA GLU A 29 -12.50 20.40 -12.92
C GLU A 29 -11.03 20.78 -13.13
N ILE A 30 -10.20 20.59 -12.10
CA ILE A 30 -8.76 20.90 -12.13
C ILE A 30 -7.97 19.69 -12.65
N TRP A 31 -8.26 18.51 -12.12
CA TRP A 31 -7.63 17.25 -12.48
C TRP A 31 -8.36 16.60 -13.65
N SER A 32 -8.26 17.23 -14.82
CA SER A 32 -8.67 16.56 -16.05
C SER A 32 -7.79 15.33 -16.31
N ARG A 33 -8.33 14.41 -17.10
CA ARG A 33 -7.61 13.22 -17.58
C ARG A 33 -6.26 13.57 -18.21
N GLU A 34 -6.25 14.55 -19.11
CA GLU A 34 -5.06 14.97 -19.85
C GLU A 34 -4.03 15.57 -18.91
N TYR A 35 -4.48 16.39 -17.94
CA TYR A 35 -3.60 16.97 -16.94
C TYR A 35 -3.00 15.88 -16.04
N PHE A 36 -3.81 14.94 -15.57
CA PHE A 36 -3.34 13.80 -14.78
C PHE A 36 -2.24 13.02 -15.50
N ILE A 37 -2.49 12.61 -16.75
CA ILE A 37 -1.51 11.85 -17.54
C ILE A 37 -0.24 12.68 -17.74
N GLN A 38 -0.37 13.98 -18.05
CA GLN A 38 0.78 14.86 -18.22
C GLN A 38 1.64 14.93 -16.94
N GLN A 39 1.02 15.13 -15.78
CA GLN A 39 1.73 15.22 -14.50
C GLN A 39 2.38 13.90 -14.08
N ARG A 40 1.78 12.76 -14.42
CA ARG A 40 2.23 11.44 -13.94
C ARG A 40 3.13 10.69 -14.92
N SER A 41 3.11 11.04 -16.21
CA SER A 41 3.83 10.32 -17.28
C SER A 41 5.34 10.17 -17.09
N ASN A 42 5.97 11.10 -16.36
CA ASN A 42 7.42 11.07 -16.12
C ASN A 42 7.79 10.47 -14.75
N LEU A 43 6.82 10.04 -13.96
CA LEU A 43 7.06 9.44 -12.67
C LEU A 43 7.34 7.95 -12.83
N PRO A 44 8.29 7.38 -12.06
CA PRO A 44 8.45 5.94 -12.03
C PRO A 44 7.15 5.26 -11.59
N SER A 45 6.70 4.28 -12.36
CA SER A 45 5.42 3.61 -12.11
C SER A 45 5.44 2.12 -12.45
N ILE A 46 4.50 1.40 -11.84
CA ILE A 46 4.20 -0.01 -12.13
C ILE A 46 2.70 -0.22 -12.24
N GLY A 47 2.27 -1.08 -13.14
CA GLY A 47 0.88 -1.50 -13.25
C GLY A 47 0.57 -2.70 -12.36
N MET A 48 -0.72 -2.91 -12.07
CA MET A 48 -1.23 -4.10 -11.41
C MET A 48 -2.29 -4.74 -12.30
N ALA A 49 -2.19 -6.05 -12.52
CA ALA A 49 -3.08 -6.78 -13.40
C ALA A 49 -3.63 -8.08 -12.79
N ILE A 50 -4.82 -8.47 -13.24
CA ILE A 50 -5.43 -9.78 -12.96
C ILE A 50 -5.89 -10.38 -14.28
N ASP A 51 -5.44 -11.60 -14.58
CA ASP A 51 -5.83 -12.35 -15.79
C ASP A 51 -5.67 -11.52 -17.09
N GLY A 52 -4.61 -10.72 -17.18
CA GLY A 52 -4.32 -9.86 -18.35
C GLY A 52 -5.02 -8.50 -18.35
N VAL A 53 -5.89 -8.22 -17.38
CA VAL A 53 -6.60 -6.93 -17.26
C VAL A 53 -5.84 -6.03 -16.29
N CYS A 54 -5.47 -4.82 -16.73
CA CYS A 54 -4.94 -3.79 -15.85
C CYS A 54 -6.05 -3.26 -14.93
N ILE A 55 -5.80 -3.23 -13.63
CA ILE A 55 -6.79 -2.88 -12.61
C ILE A 55 -6.37 -1.69 -11.74
N GLY A 56 -5.15 -1.19 -11.95
CA GLY A 56 -4.56 -0.13 -11.15
C GLY A 56 -3.04 -0.14 -11.28
N GLY A 57 -2.38 0.46 -10.30
CA GLY A 57 -0.94 0.64 -10.33
C GLY A 57 -0.43 1.46 -9.15
N ALA A 58 0.86 1.76 -9.21
CA ALA A 58 1.53 2.63 -8.27
C ALA A 58 2.51 3.55 -8.99
N TYR A 59 2.73 4.74 -8.46
CA TYR A 59 3.80 5.65 -8.88
C TYR A 59 4.55 6.21 -7.67
N MET A 60 5.81 6.60 -7.88
CA MET A 60 6.64 7.28 -6.89
C MET A 60 6.76 8.77 -7.22
N ASP A 61 6.54 9.63 -6.24
CA ASP A 61 6.65 11.09 -6.36
C ASP A 61 7.36 11.65 -5.12
N ASP A 62 8.60 12.13 -5.27
CA ASP A 62 9.42 12.68 -4.18
C ASP A 62 9.44 11.82 -2.88
N GLY A 63 9.59 10.50 -3.04
CA GLY A 63 9.62 9.54 -1.93
C GLY A 63 8.23 9.12 -1.41
N PHE A 64 7.14 9.70 -1.94
CA PHE A 64 5.79 9.23 -1.69
C PHE A 64 5.39 8.13 -2.67
N ILE A 65 4.85 7.05 -2.13
CA ILE A 65 4.18 6.03 -2.93
C ILE A 65 2.69 6.38 -3.05
N HIS A 66 2.20 6.45 -4.28
CA HIS A 66 0.78 6.50 -4.55
C HIS A 66 0.32 5.15 -5.10
N ILE A 67 -0.78 4.62 -4.58
CA ILE A 67 -1.39 3.38 -5.07
C ILE A 67 -2.86 3.66 -5.35
N SER A 68 -3.29 3.40 -6.59
CA SER A 68 -4.69 3.53 -6.99
C SER A 68 -5.15 2.28 -7.73
N MET A 69 -6.41 1.91 -7.49
CA MET A 69 -7.02 0.71 -8.04
C MET A 69 -8.50 0.96 -8.32
N LEU A 70 -9.00 0.37 -9.39
CA LEU A 70 -10.41 0.43 -9.75
C LEU A 70 -11.29 -0.10 -8.58
N PRO A 71 -12.44 0.55 -8.29
CA PRO A 71 -13.28 0.25 -7.13
C PRO A 71 -13.64 -1.22 -6.92
N GLU A 72 -13.96 -1.94 -7.99
CA GLU A 72 -14.36 -3.35 -7.98
C GLU A 72 -13.20 -4.33 -7.65
N TYR A 73 -11.98 -3.80 -7.55
CA TYR A 73 -10.78 -4.53 -7.14
C TYR A 73 -10.22 -4.07 -5.78
N HIS A 74 -10.90 -3.15 -5.08
CA HIS A 74 -10.46 -2.70 -3.76
C HIS A 74 -10.24 -3.88 -2.79
N GLY A 75 -9.16 -3.80 -2.02
CA GLY A 75 -8.69 -4.86 -1.12
C GLY A 75 -7.83 -5.96 -1.77
N LYS A 76 -7.87 -6.11 -3.11
CA LYS A 76 -7.06 -7.12 -3.81
C LYS A 76 -5.59 -6.73 -3.96
N TRP A 77 -5.26 -5.45 -3.94
CA TRP A 77 -3.87 -4.96 -4.00
C TRP A 77 -2.95 -5.57 -2.91
N SER A 78 -3.52 -6.02 -1.78
CA SER A 78 -2.80 -6.72 -0.72
C SER A 78 -2.09 -8.00 -1.20
N LEU A 79 -2.56 -8.60 -2.30
CA LEU A 79 -2.02 -9.81 -2.91
C LEU A 79 -0.66 -9.60 -3.59
N VAL A 80 -0.38 -8.38 -4.06
CA VAL A 80 0.89 -7.99 -4.70
C VAL A 80 1.63 -6.94 -3.88
N TYR A 81 1.21 -6.73 -2.64
CA TYR A 81 1.72 -5.63 -1.83
C TYR A 81 3.21 -5.76 -1.55
N ALA A 82 3.73 -6.98 -1.39
CA ALA A 82 5.14 -7.18 -1.13
C ALA A 82 5.99 -6.78 -2.35
N GLU A 83 5.54 -7.13 -3.54
CA GLU A 83 6.16 -6.78 -4.81
C GLU A 83 6.12 -5.27 -5.06
N VAL A 84 4.98 -4.63 -4.77
CA VAL A 84 4.82 -3.17 -4.85
C VAL A 84 5.76 -2.45 -3.88
N LEU A 85 5.89 -2.93 -2.64
CA LEU A 85 6.84 -2.34 -1.68
C LEU A 85 8.29 -2.58 -2.08
N ALA A 86 8.64 -3.78 -2.55
CA ALA A 86 9.98 -4.07 -3.03
C ALA A 86 10.37 -3.13 -4.17
N TRP A 87 9.44 -2.89 -5.11
CA TRP A 87 9.60 -1.89 -6.17
C TRP A 87 9.79 -0.48 -5.59
N ALA A 88 8.91 -0.01 -4.71
CA ALA A 88 8.99 1.34 -4.13
C ALA A 88 10.29 1.57 -3.35
N PHE A 89 10.71 0.59 -2.54
CA PHE A 89 11.97 0.66 -1.79
C PHE A 89 13.20 0.66 -2.68
N SER A 90 13.12 0.18 -3.92
CA SER A 90 14.22 0.31 -4.88
C SER A 90 14.45 1.76 -5.33
N HIS A 91 13.48 2.64 -5.12
CA HIS A 91 13.54 4.05 -5.53
C HIS A 91 13.82 5.00 -4.34
N ALA A 92 13.26 4.71 -3.16
CA ALA A 92 13.48 5.52 -1.96
C ALA A 92 13.46 4.67 -0.68
N ASP A 93 14.21 5.09 0.34
CA ASP A 93 14.12 4.58 1.71
C ASP A 93 14.52 5.71 2.68
N PRO A 94 13.60 6.24 3.51
CA PRO A 94 12.22 5.80 3.70
C PRO A 94 11.29 6.09 2.52
N ILE A 95 10.13 5.41 2.49
CA ILE A 95 8.98 5.77 1.64
C ILE A 95 7.84 6.34 2.50
N TYR A 96 7.01 7.18 1.90
CA TYR A 96 5.90 7.85 2.57
C TYR A 96 4.56 7.57 1.87
N ALA A 97 3.47 7.64 2.63
CA ALA A 97 2.12 7.59 2.08
C ALA A 97 1.23 8.64 2.77
N SER A 98 0.40 9.32 1.99
CA SER A 98 -0.65 10.22 2.46
C SER A 98 -2.00 9.54 2.31
N ILE A 99 -2.78 9.49 3.40
CA ILE A 99 -4.07 8.80 3.44
C ILE A 99 -5.12 9.76 3.99
N LEU A 100 -6.23 9.93 3.26
CA LEU A 100 -7.38 10.70 3.76
C LEU A 100 -7.88 10.11 5.08
N GLU A 101 -8.19 10.96 6.05
CA GLU A 101 -8.60 10.55 7.40
C GLU A 101 -9.90 9.72 7.37
N ASN A 102 -10.75 9.92 6.36
CA ASN A 102 -11.97 9.14 6.15
C ASN A 102 -11.71 7.75 5.54
N ASN A 103 -10.52 7.47 4.99
CA ASN A 103 -10.16 6.18 4.41
C ASN A 103 -9.71 5.20 5.52
N LYS A 104 -10.67 4.81 6.36
CA LYS A 104 -10.43 3.94 7.52
C LYS A 104 -9.84 2.58 7.15
N THR A 105 -10.05 2.11 5.92
CA THR A 105 -9.48 0.84 5.45
C THR A 105 -7.97 0.96 5.23
N CYS A 106 -7.50 1.99 4.52
CA CYS A 106 -6.07 2.22 4.31
C CYS A 106 -5.34 2.58 5.62
N LEU A 107 -5.98 3.35 6.51
CA LEU A 107 -5.42 3.65 7.84
C LEU A 107 -5.16 2.38 8.65
N ARG A 108 -6.20 1.54 8.83
CA ARG A 108 -6.06 0.26 9.55
C ARG A 108 -5.04 -0.67 8.90
N PHE A 109 -4.98 -0.67 7.57
CA PHE A 109 -3.99 -1.47 6.86
C PHE A 109 -2.56 -0.99 7.15
N SER A 110 -2.33 0.32 7.14
CA SER A 110 -1.02 0.92 7.38
C SER A 110 -0.55 0.61 8.81
N GLU A 111 -1.44 0.78 9.79
CA GLU A 111 -1.20 0.42 11.20
C GLU A 111 -0.83 -1.07 11.36
N ARG A 112 -1.60 -1.98 10.75
CA ARG A 112 -1.33 -3.43 10.80
C ARG A 112 -0.04 -3.82 10.08
N SER A 113 0.33 -3.06 9.05
CA SER A 113 1.59 -3.24 8.33
C SER A 113 2.76 -2.58 9.07
N GLY A 114 2.54 -2.06 10.28
CA GLY A 114 3.58 -1.46 11.12
C GLY A 114 4.11 -0.12 10.59
N TRP A 115 3.43 0.49 9.63
CA TRP A 115 3.81 1.82 9.15
C TRP A 115 3.71 2.82 10.30
N GLU A 116 4.68 3.70 10.38
CA GLU A 116 4.75 4.70 11.44
C GLU A 116 3.96 5.94 11.02
N MET A 117 2.95 6.33 11.81
CA MET A 117 2.27 7.61 11.62
C MET A 117 3.23 8.75 12.01
N VAL A 118 3.62 9.57 11.04
CA VAL A 118 4.58 10.68 11.23
C VAL A 118 3.92 12.04 11.32
N GLY A 119 2.64 12.16 10.99
CA GLY A 119 1.92 13.42 11.11
C GLY A 119 0.47 13.34 10.67
N ARG A 120 -0.26 14.39 10.98
CA ARG A 120 -1.61 14.66 10.50
C ARG A 120 -1.72 16.14 10.19
N TYR A 121 -2.18 16.46 8.99
CA TYR A 121 -2.39 17.83 8.53
C TYR A 121 -3.72 17.88 7.79
N ASP A 122 -4.62 18.74 8.28
CA ASP A 122 -5.99 18.82 7.79
C ASP A 122 -6.67 17.43 7.79
N GLU A 123 -7.31 17.03 6.70
CA GLU A 123 -7.95 15.71 6.54
C GLU A 123 -6.98 14.61 6.07
N VAL A 124 -5.66 14.79 6.17
CA VAL A 124 -4.65 13.83 5.68
C VAL A 124 -3.78 13.32 6.81
N VAL A 125 -3.62 11.99 6.88
CA VAL A 125 -2.70 11.28 7.78
C VAL A 125 -1.50 10.80 6.97
N TYR A 126 -0.30 11.05 7.50
CA TYR A 126 0.97 10.73 6.84
C TYR A 126 1.63 9.56 7.55
N TYR A 127 2.02 8.56 6.77
CA TYR A 127 2.74 7.39 7.24
C TYR A 127 4.12 7.27 6.59
N ARG A 128 5.06 6.70 7.34
CA ARG A 128 6.42 6.35 6.93
C ARG A 128 6.62 4.85 7.01
N SER A 129 7.29 4.29 6.00
CA SER A 129 7.80 2.92 6.04
C SER A 129 9.27 2.89 5.69
N THR A 130 9.96 1.89 6.21
CA THR A 130 11.40 1.67 5.96
C THR A 130 11.61 0.27 5.40
N ARG A 131 12.70 0.08 4.67
CA ARG A 131 13.04 -1.23 4.12
C ARG A 131 13.16 -2.30 5.21
N CYS A 132 13.76 -1.94 6.36
CA CYS A 132 13.89 -2.86 7.49
C CYS A 132 12.54 -3.35 8.03
N LEU A 133 11.55 -2.46 8.12
CA LEU A 133 10.20 -2.84 8.54
C LEU A 133 9.57 -3.81 7.53
N PHE A 134 9.73 -3.53 6.24
CA PHE A 134 9.23 -4.39 5.16
C PHE A 134 9.87 -5.79 5.18
N GLU A 135 11.18 -5.87 5.31
CA GLU A 135 11.90 -7.15 5.41
C GLU A 135 11.41 -7.99 6.59
N ARG A 136 11.09 -7.36 7.72
CA ARG A 136 10.50 -8.05 8.89
C ARG A 136 9.10 -8.59 8.58
N LEU A 137 8.26 -7.84 7.86
CA LEU A 137 6.93 -8.31 7.43
C LEU A 137 7.03 -9.51 6.50
N VAL A 138 7.90 -9.45 5.50
CA VAL A 138 8.12 -10.56 4.55
C VAL A 138 8.63 -11.79 5.29
N ALA A 139 9.66 -11.65 6.12
CA ALA A 139 10.19 -12.75 6.92
C ALA A 139 9.13 -13.36 7.85
N ARG A 140 8.25 -12.54 8.43
CA ARG A 140 7.13 -13.02 9.26
C ARG A 140 6.13 -13.83 8.43
N ARG A 141 5.71 -13.32 7.27
CA ARG A 141 4.79 -14.03 6.35
C ARG A 141 5.34 -15.37 5.91
N GLU A 142 6.62 -15.42 5.54
CA GLU A 142 7.26 -16.69 5.19
C GLU A 142 7.32 -17.67 6.37
N ARG A 143 7.62 -17.20 7.59
CA ARG A 143 7.60 -18.05 8.79
C ARG A 143 6.22 -18.63 9.03
N LEU A 144 5.17 -17.81 8.92
CA LEU A 144 3.78 -18.27 9.07
C LEU A 144 3.40 -19.26 7.97
N ALA A 145 3.73 -18.99 6.71
CA ALA A 145 3.47 -19.90 5.60
C ALA A 145 4.16 -21.26 5.79
N ARG A 146 5.43 -21.27 6.24
CA ARG A 146 6.15 -22.51 6.59
C ARG A 146 5.50 -23.23 7.76
N ALA A 147 5.07 -22.52 8.81
CA ALA A 147 4.39 -23.12 9.95
C ALA A 147 3.05 -23.78 9.55
N VAL A 148 2.27 -23.13 8.69
CA VAL A 148 1.03 -23.68 8.14
C VAL A 148 1.31 -24.91 7.27
N ALA A 149 2.30 -24.85 6.37
CA ALA A 149 2.67 -25.98 5.53
C ALA A 149 3.13 -27.20 6.35
N ASN A 150 3.79 -26.97 7.48
CA ASN A 150 4.25 -28.02 8.40
C ASN A 150 3.15 -28.47 9.39
N GLY A 151 1.93 -27.94 9.30
CA GLY A 151 0.83 -28.27 10.21
C GLY A 151 1.00 -27.74 11.64
N ALA A 152 1.97 -26.86 11.88
CA ALA A 152 2.25 -26.30 13.20
C ALA A 152 1.27 -25.19 13.62
N VAL A 153 0.57 -24.57 12.66
CA VAL A 153 -0.43 -23.51 12.89
C VAL A 153 -1.62 -23.77 11.97
N ARG A 154 -2.85 -23.68 12.48
CA ARG A 154 -4.03 -23.81 11.61
C ARG A 154 -4.18 -22.57 10.73
N PRO A 155 -4.64 -22.69 9.47
CA PRO A 155 -4.74 -21.54 8.55
C PRO A 155 -5.53 -20.33 9.09
N HIS A 156 -6.55 -20.58 9.92
CA HIS A 156 -7.34 -19.51 10.55
C HIS A 156 -6.64 -18.83 11.73
N GLU A 157 -5.69 -19.51 12.38
CA GLU A 157 -4.89 -18.96 13.48
C GLU A 157 -3.75 -18.08 12.94
N ALA A 158 -3.27 -18.34 11.72
CA ALA A 158 -2.26 -17.50 11.07
C ALA A 158 -2.77 -16.08 10.76
N GLY A 159 -4.07 -15.93 10.40
CA GLY A 159 -4.69 -14.62 10.19
C GLY A 159 -5.02 -13.86 11.48
N SER A 160 -5.17 -14.56 12.61
CA SER A 160 -5.39 -13.96 13.93
C SER A 160 -4.08 -13.63 14.65
N ALA A 161 -3.02 -14.41 14.42
CA ALA A 161 -1.67 -14.09 14.92
C ALA A 161 -1.13 -12.78 14.32
N GLU A 162 -1.55 -12.41 13.11
CA GLU A 162 -1.29 -11.07 12.55
C GLU A 162 -1.83 -9.92 13.43
N GLN A 163 -2.79 -10.17 14.33
CA GLN A 163 -3.50 -9.14 15.11
C GLN A 163 -2.91 -8.85 16.50
N ASN A 164 -2.18 -9.79 17.14
CA ASN A 164 -1.87 -9.70 18.58
C ASN A 164 -0.43 -9.25 18.92
N ASP A 165 0.51 -9.22 17.97
CA ASP A 165 1.93 -8.93 18.31
C ASP A 165 2.28 -7.43 18.36
N THR A 166 1.37 -6.54 17.98
CA THR A 166 1.59 -5.08 18.00
C THR A 166 1.49 -4.46 19.40
N GLU A 167 1.00 -5.18 20.41
CA GLU A 167 0.79 -4.64 21.76
C GLU A 167 1.99 -4.81 22.72
N SER A 168 3.10 -5.43 22.31
CA SER A 168 4.20 -5.79 23.23
C SER A 168 5.43 -4.86 23.21
N ASN A 169 5.34 -3.67 22.59
CA ASN A 169 6.43 -2.68 22.60
C ASN A 169 5.98 -1.32 23.18
N THR A 170 5.44 -1.32 24.41
CA THR A 170 5.37 -0.10 25.23
C THR A 170 6.55 -0.08 26.20
N THR A 171 7.56 0.68 25.79
CA THR A 171 8.48 1.54 26.56
C THR A 171 8.51 1.33 28.08
N GLU A 172 9.65 0.86 28.58
CA GLU A 172 10.03 1.05 29.99
C GLU A 172 10.10 2.54 30.33
N PRO A 173 9.72 2.97 31.55
CA PRO A 173 9.84 4.35 31.96
C PRO A 173 11.32 4.69 32.20
N ILE A 174 11.84 5.65 31.45
CA ILE A 174 13.11 6.30 31.77
C ILE A 174 12.93 6.97 33.13
N SER A 175 13.59 6.40 34.14
CA SER A 175 13.80 7.05 35.44
C SER A 175 15.14 7.78 35.36
N GLY A 176 15.09 9.10 35.45
CA GLY A 176 16.23 10.01 35.46
C GLY A 176 15.77 11.42 35.75
#